data_AF-A0A1H2F0X3-F1
#
_entry.id   AF-A0A1H2F0X3-F1
#
_cell.length_a   1.000
_cell.length_b   1.000
_cell.length_c   1.000
_cell.angle_alpha   90.00
_cell.angle_beta   90.00
_cell.angle_gamma   90.00
#
_symmetry.space_group_name_H-M   'P 1'
#
loop_
_entity.id
_entity.type
_entity.pdbx_description
1 polymer ?
#
loop_
_entity_poly.entity_id
_entity_poly.type
_entity_poly.pdbx_seq_one_letter_code
_entity_poly.pdbx_strand_id
1 'polypeptide(L)'
;MPTQSIPPRRSTKEEMRLRIMTTADALCRTLGYGKMTVADIASEIGISPAYVYKFFSSKQSIIEACADQRLIEKKERILHASRQKARSIDRLEAVLKTTHQIHVERFKSDKNMFSLIIAAHQEKWACIRYFREFLLKLITDIVEEGVRRKEFRPADPLDTARVLLDSFAWITHPLLFQDLEDRGIEERIRAQLRLLEKALT
;
A
#
# COMPACT_ATOMS: atom_id res chain seq x y z
N MET A 1 -17.73 -25.14 24.62
CA MET A 1 -16.92 -25.45 23.42
C MET A 1 -17.13 -24.33 22.42
N PRO A 2 -16.14 -23.45 22.15
CA PRO A 2 -16.32 -22.43 21.13
C PRO A 2 -16.19 -23.06 19.74
N THR A 3 -17.29 -23.00 18.99
CA THR A 3 -17.43 -23.40 17.59
C THR A 3 -16.46 -22.59 16.73
N GLN A 4 -15.39 -23.23 16.23
CA GLN A 4 -14.55 -22.62 15.21
C GLN A 4 -15.36 -22.53 13.90
N SER A 5 -15.67 -21.31 13.46
CA SER A 5 -16.28 -21.09 12.15
C SER A 5 -15.26 -21.41 11.07
N ILE A 6 -15.47 -22.52 10.36
CA ILE A 6 -14.73 -22.83 9.13
C ILE A 6 -15.01 -21.70 8.14
N PRO A 7 -14.00 -21.01 7.59
CA PRO A 7 -14.23 -19.94 6.63
C PRO A 7 -14.96 -20.51 5.39
N PRO A 8 -15.87 -19.74 4.75
CA PRO A 8 -16.64 -20.23 3.62
C PRO A 8 -15.71 -20.66 2.47
N ARG A 9 -15.99 -21.83 1.86
CA ARG A 9 -15.31 -22.29 0.63
C ARG A 9 -15.50 -21.22 -0.45
N ARG A 10 -14.41 -20.69 -1.00
CA ARG A 10 -14.45 -19.81 -2.18
C ARG A 10 -15.13 -20.53 -3.34
N SER A 11 -15.92 -19.80 -4.13
CA SER A 11 -16.51 -20.37 -5.34
C SER A 11 -15.41 -20.73 -6.35
N THR A 12 -15.63 -21.76 -7.17
CA THR A 12 -14.69 -22.16 -8.25
C THR A 12 -14.33 -20.98 -9.18
N LYS A 13 -15.25 -20.03 -9.33
CA LYS A 13 -15.07 -18.80 -10.10
C LYS A 13 -14.07 -17.85 -9.42
N GLU A 14 -14.16 -17.65 -8.11
CA GLU A 14 -13.23 -16.82 -7.34
C GLU A 14 -11.84 -17.45 -7.25
N GLU A 15 -11.77 -18.77 -7.10
CA GLU A 15 -10.51 -19.52 -7.11
C GLU A 15 -9.79 -19.36 -8.46
N MET A 16 -10.52 -19.49 -9.57
CA MET A 16 -9.97 -19.26 -10.90
C MET A 16 -9.53 -17.80 -11.10
N ARG A 17 -10.34 -16.83 -10.65
CA ARG A 17 -9.97 -15.41 -10.71
C ARG A 17 -8.67 -15.14 -9.96
N LEU A 18 -8.54 -15.69 -8.74
CA LEU A 18 -7.33 -15.57 -7.95
C LEU A 18 -6.13 -16.23 -8.62
N ARG A 19 -6.31 -17.42 -9.21
CA ARG A 19 -5.25 -18.13 -9.94
C ARG A 19 -4.74 -17.32 -11.13
N ILE A 20 -5.64 -16.70 -11.90
CA ILE A 20 -5.27 -15.76 -12.99
C ILE A 20 -4.46 -14.59 -12.42
N MET A 21 -4.92 -13.98 -11.32
CA MET A 21 -4.23 -12.84 -10.69
C MET A 21 -2.84 -13.21 -10.18
N THR A 22 -2.70 -14.32 -9.46
CA THR A 22 -1.41 -14.78 -8.91
C THR A 22 -0.41 -15.06 -10.03
N THR A 23 -0.85 -15.69 -11.12
CA THR A 23 0.00 -15.93 -12.29
C THR A 23 0.39 -14.64 -13.00
N ALA A 24 -0.56 -13.73 -13.20
CA ALA A 24 -0.28 -12.42 -13.80
C ALA A 24 0.67 -11.59 -12.94
N ASP A 25 0.52 -11.65 -11.62
CA ASP A 25 1.42 -11.02 -10.66
C ASP A 25 2.85 -11.52 -10.89
N ALA A 26 3.05 -12.85 -10.85
CA ALA A 26 4.36 -13.48 -11.04
C ALA A 26 5.00 -13.15 -12.39
N LEU A 27 4.24 -13.28 -13.50
CA LEU A 27 4.71 -12.96 -14.84
C LEU A 27 5.03 -11.46 -14.99
N CYS A 28 4.27 -10.58 -14.35
CA CYS A 28 4.56 -9.15 -14.35
C CYS A 28 5.88 -8.84 -13.62
N ARG A 29 6.23 -9.58 -12.56
CA ARG A 29 7.52 -9.41 -11.85
C ARG A 29 8.70 -9.91 -12.68
N THR A 30 8.52 -10.95 -13.49
CA THR A 30 9.62 -11.54 -14.30
C THR A 30 9.78 -10.86 -15.65
N LEU A 31 8.70 -10.68 -16.40
CA LEU A 31 8.71 -10.14 -17.77
C LEU A 31 8.56 -8.61 -17.83
N GLY A 32 7.94 -8.04 -16.79
CA GLY A 32 7.53 -6.65 -16.77
C GLY A 32 6.14 -6.43 -17.38
N TYR A 33 5.47 -5.37 -16.90
CA TYR A 33 4.11 -5.01 -17.32
C TYR A 33 3.97 -4.92 -18.84
N GLY A 34 4.91 -4.27 -19.54
CA GLY A 34 4.83 -4.07 -20.98
C GLY A 34 4.83 -5.38 -21.78
N LYS A 35 5.70 -6.33 -21.42
CA LYS A 35 5.95 -7.56 -22.20
C LYS A 35 4.97 -8.68 -21.92
N MET A 36 4.41 -8.76 -20.72
CA MET A 36 3.44 -9.81 -20.35
C MET A 36 2.17 -9.73 -21.22
N THR A 37 1.62 -10.87 -21.64
CA THR A 37 0.34 -10.95 -22.37
C THR A 37 -0.69 -11.83 -21.66
N VAL A 38 -1.97 -11.70 -22.06
CA VAL A 38 -3.03 -12.62 -21.58
C VAL A 38 -2.79 -14.05 -22.06
N ALA A 39 -2.13 -14.23 -23.21
CA ALA A 39 -1.75 -15.54 -23.72
C ALA A 39 -0.70 -16.22 -22.83
N ASP A 40 0.30 -15.48 -22.35
CA ASP A 40 1.30 -15.99 -21.41
C ASP A 40 0.64 -16.47 -20.12
N ILE A 41 -0.27 -15.67 -19.56
CA ILE A 41 -1.03 -16.03 -18.35
C ILE A 41 -1.83 -17.31 -18.57
N ALA A 42 -2.56 -17.38 -19.69
CA ALA A 42 -3.41 -18.53 -20.01
C ALA A 42 -2.59 -19.81 -20.22
N SER A 43 -1.46 -19.70 -20.91
CA SER A 43 -0.51 -20.80 -21.14
C SER A 43 0.05 -21.34 -19.82
N GLU A 44 0.51 -20.45 -18.93
CA GLU A 44 1.12 -20.81 -17.65
C GLU A 44 0.18 -21.60 -16.74
N ILE A 45 -1.14 -21.36 -16.81
CA ILE A 45 -2.14 -22.10 -16.02
C ILE A 45 -2.97 -23.10 -16.83
N GLY A 46 -2.60 -23.38 -18.08
CA GLY A 46 -3.20 -24.42 -18.91
C GLY A 46 -4.67 -24.17 -19.31
N ILE A 47 -5.04 -22.91 -19.58
CA ILE A 47 -6.38 -22.53 -20.05
C ILE A 47 -6.30 -21.77 -21.37
N SER A 48 -7.44 -21.58 -22.05
CA SER A 48 -7.49 -20.73 -23.25
C SER A 48 -7.51 -19.24 -22.89
N PRO A 49 -6.92 -18.35 -23.70
CA PRO A 49 -7.03 -16.90 -23.51
C PRO A 49 -8.50 -16.42 -23.45
N ALA A 50 -9.37 -17.02 -24.27
CA ALA A 50 -10.80 -16.74 -24.25
C ALA A 50 -11.45 -17.05 -22.89
N TYR A 51 -10.96 -18.07 -22.16
CA TYR A 51 -11.43 -18.37 -20.83
C TYR A 51 -11.00 -17.33 -19.79
N VAL A 52 -9.79 -16.76 -19.91
CA VAL A 52 -9.34 -15.63 -19.06
C VAL A 52 -10.28 -14.43 -19.21
N TYR A 53 -10.69 -14.12 -20.44
CA TYR A 53 -11.59 -13.00 -20.72
C TYR A 53 -13.00 -13.16 -20.13
N LYS A 54 -13.39 -14.37 -19.67
CA LYS A 54 -14.62 -14.55 -18.88
C LYS A 54 -14.54 -13.94 -17.48
N PHE A 55 -13.34 -13.68 -16.98
CA PHE A 55 -13.08 -13.13 -15.64
C PHE A 55 -12.60 -11.68 -15.68
N PHE A 56 -11.89 -11.29 -16.74
CA PHE A 56 -11.29 -9.96 -16.86
C PHE A 56 -11.52 -9.40 -18.26
N SER A 57 -11.90 -8.13 -18.34
CA SER A 57 -12.18 -7.46 -19.62
C SER A 57 -10.91 -7.15 -20.43
N SER A 58 -9.74 -7.10 -19.79
CA SER A 58 -8.49 -6.69 -20.44
C SER A 58 -7.28 -7.13 -19.62
N LYS A 59 -6.08 -7.08 -20.21
CA LYS A 59 -4.80 -7.19 -19.48
C LYS A 59 -4.71 -6.17 -18.34
N GLN A 60 -5.17 -4.94 -18.60
CA GLN A 60 -5.14 -3.86 -17.62
C GLN A 60 -6.02 -4.20 -16.41
N SER A 61 -7.24 -4.70 -16.59
CA SER A 61 -8.11 -5.04 -15.45
C SER A 61 -7.59 -6.20 -14.60
N ILE A 62 -6.76 -7.10 -15.17
CA ILE A 62 -6.02 -8.11 -14.39
C ILE A 62 -4.99 -7.42 -13.50
N ILE A 63 -4.19 -6.53 -14.07
CA ILE A 63 -3.10 -5.87 -13.35
C ILE A 63 -3.61 -4.88 -12.30
N GLU A 64 -4.69 -4.14 -12.58
CA GLU A 64 -5.37 -3.30 -11.59
C GLU A 64 -5.86 -4.14 -10.41
N ALA A 65 -6.48 -5.30 -10.67
CA ALA A 65 -6.89 -6.21 -9.60
C ALA A 65 -5.68 -6.74 -8.79
N CYS A 66 -4.55 -7.02 -9.44
CA CYS A 66 -3.32 -7.39 -8.72
C CYS A 66 -2.79 -6.22 -7.87
N ALA A 67 -2.83 -5.00 -8.39
CA ALA A 67 -2.42 -3.80 -7.65
C ALA A 67 -3.33 -3.56 -6.43
N ASP A 68 -4.64 -3.74 -6.58
CA ASP A 68 -5.61 -3.64 -5.49
C ASP A 68 -5.37 -4.70 -4.41
N GLN A 69 -5.10 -5.95 -4.80
CA GLN A 69 -4.77 -7.02 -3.85
C GLN A 69 -3.51 -6.69 -3.04
N ARG A 70 -2.45 -6.22 -3.69
CA ARG A 70 -1.21 -5.80 -3.01
C ARG A 70 -1.43 -4.57 -2.12
N LEU A 71 -2.39 -3.73 -2.47
CA LEU A 71 -2.75 -2.55 -1.69
C LEU A 71 -3.48 -2.96 -0.40
N ILE A 72 -4.32 -4.00 -0.44
CA ILE A 72 -4.97 -4.56 0.75
C ILE A 72 -3.90 -5.03 1.76
N GLU A 73 -2.97 -5.89 1.34
CA GLU A 73 -1.89 -6.40 2.20
C GLU A 73 -1.04 -5.25 2.81
N LYS A 74 -0.76 -4.23 2.01
CA LYS A 74 -0.06 -3.02 2.46
C LYS A 74 -0.85 -2.28 3.54
N LYS A 75 -2.14 -2.06 3.30
CA LYS A 75 -3.03 -1.36 4.24
C LYS A 75 -3.14 -2.12 5.56
N GLU A 76 -3.22 -3.45 5.52
CA GLU A 76 -3.27 -4.30 6.72
C GLU A 76 -2.02 -4.16 7.58
N ARG A 77 -0.82 -4.21 6.99
CA ARG A 77 0.44 -4.00 7.72
C ARG A 77 0.49 -2.63 8.39
N ILE A 78 0.08 -1.58 7.68
CA ILE A 78 0.07 -0.20 8.20
C ILE A 78 -0.99 -0.04 9.31
N LEU A 79 -2.18 -0.63 9.13
CA LEU A 79 -3.22 -0.64 10.16
C LEU A 79 -2.75 -1.35 11.43
N HIS A 80 -2.05 -2.48 11.28
CA HIS A 80 -1.47 -3.19 12.41
C HIS A 80 -0.47 -2.30 13.17
N ALA A 81 0.43 -1.61 12.47
CA ALA A 81 1.36 -0.65 13.07
C ALA A 81 0.65 0.51 13.80
N SER A 82 -0.47 0.98 13.26
CA SER A 82 -1.26 2.06 13.87
C SER A 82 -2.01 1.67 15.15
N ARG A 83 -2.17 0.37 15.44
CA ARG A 83 -2.99 -0.14 16.56
C ARG A 83 -2.18 -0.45 17.82
N GLN A 84 -0.90 -0.09 17.84
CA GLN A 84 -0.06 -0.28 19.02
C GLN A 84 -0.60 0.51 20.22
N LYS A 85 -0.56 -0.10 21.41
CA LYS A 85 -0.93 0.56 22.67
C LYS A 85 0.18 1.51 23.11
N ALA A 86 0.24 2.66 22.45
CA ALA A 86 1.27 3.69 22.64
C ALA A 86 0.65 5.11 22.60
N ARG A 87 1.48 6.15 22.72
CA ARG A 87 1.04 7.54 22.47
C ARG A 87 0.76 7.73 20.98
N SER A 88 -0.07 8.70 20.64
CA SER A 88 -0.43 9.01 19.25
C SER A 88 0.79 9.34 18.39
N ILE A 89 1.80 10.03 18.92
CA ILE A 89 3.04 10.29 18.18
C ILE A 89 3.83 9.02 17.86
N ASP A 90 3.89 8.05 18.77
CA ASP A 90 4.60 6.80 18.57
C ASP A 90 3.87 5.94 17.51
N ARG A 91 2.53 6.01 17.48
CA ARG A 91 1.69 5.38 16.44
C ARG A 91 1.91 6.02 15.07
N LEU A 92 2.06 7.35 15.00
CA LEU A 92 2.42 8.06 13.76
C LEU A 92 3.80 7.61 13.26
N GLU A 93 4.80 7.51 14.15
CA GLU A 93 6.13 7.00 13.80
C GLU A 93 6.04 5.58 13.22
N ALA A 94 5.29 4.69 13.87
CA ALA A 94 5.12 3.31 13.41
C ALA A 94 4.48 3.22 12.01
N VAL A 95 3.44 4.03 11.74
CA VAL A 95 2.77 4.13 10.43
C VAL A 95 3.74 4.61 9.34
N LEU A 96 4.50 5.68 9.62
CA LEU A 96 5.44 6.26 8.66
C LEU A 96 6.59 5.31 8.34
N LYS A 97 7.19 4.68 9.36
CA LYS A 97 8.24 3.68 9.20
C LYS A 97 7.76 2.45 8.43
N THR A 98 6.59 1.92 8.79
CA THR A 98 6.02 0.75 8.11
C THR A 98 5.71 1.06 6.65
N THR A 99 5.17 2.26 6.37
CA THR A 99 4.92 2.71 4.99
C THR A 99 6.22 2.76 4.18
N HIS A 100 7.27 3.32 4.77
CA HIS A 100 8.60 3.41 4.16
C HIS A 100 9.22 2.02 3.91
N GLN A 101 9.24 1.14 4.92
CA GLN A 101 9.77 -0.22 4.82
C GLN A 101 9.11 -1.01 3.70
N ILE A 102 7.77 -0.92 3.56
CA ILE A 102 7.05 -1.59 2.48
C ILE A 102 7.49 -1.08 1.10
N HIS A 103 7.73 0.23 0.96
CA HIS A 103 8.21 0.79 -0.30
C HIS A 103 9.63 0.33 -0.62
N VAL A 104 10.54 0.32 0.38
CA VAL A 104 11.92 -0.17 0.24
C VAL A 104 11.97 -1.64 -0.13
N GLU A 105 11.25 -2.51 0.61
CA GLU A 105 11.17 -3.95 0.34
C GLU A 105 10.74 -4.21 -1.11
N ARG A 106 9.75 -3.45 -1.60
CA ARG A 106 9.23 -3.58 -2.96
C ARG A 106 10.18 -3.05 -4.02
N PHE A 107 10.87 -1.95 -3.75
CA PHE A 107 11.86 -1.40 -4.68
C PHE A 107 13.08 -2.32 -4.83
N LYS A 108 13.55 -2.91 -3.72
CA LYS A 108 14.70 -3.83 -3.73
C LYS A 108 14.39 -5.20 -4.33
N SER A 109 13.17 -5.70 -4.17
CA SER A 109 12.83 -7.07 -4.56
C SER A 109 12.48 -7.24 -6.04
N ASP A 110 12.10 -6.18 -6.75
CA ASP A 110 11.55 -6.32 -8.11
C ASP A 110 11.80 -5.08 -8.99
N LYS A 111 12.74 -5.21 -9.94
CA LYS A 111 13.05 -4.14 -10.91
C LYS A 111 11.86 -3.79 -11.80
N ASN A 112 10.97 -4.75 -12.08
CA ASN A 112 9.80 -4.52 -12.91
C ASN A 112 8.65 -3.86 -12.15
N MET A 113 8.66 -3.92 -10.81
CA MET A 113 7.68 -3.24 -9.96
C MET A 113 7.77 -1.73 -10.09
N PHE A 114 8.97 -1.17 -10.21
CA PHE A 114 9.13 0.27 -10.36
C PHE A 114 8.47 0.80 -11.65
N SER A 115 8.65 0.08 -12.77
CA SER A 115 7.97 0.39 -14.03
C SER A 115 6.44 0.32 -13.92
N LEU A 116 5.92 -0.64 -13.15
CA LEU A 116 4.47 -0.73 -12.90
C LEU A 116 3.95 0.44 -12.07
N ILE A 117 4.71 0.88 -11.07
CA ILE A 117 4.37 2.06 -10.25
C ILE A 117 4.37 3.32 -11.13
N ILE A 118 5.36 3.50 -12.00
CA ILE A 118 5.40 4.62 -12.96
C ILE A 118 4.15 4.60 -13.84
N ALA A 119 3.84 3.46 -14.46
CA ALA A 119 2.65 3.31 -15.30
C ALA A 119 1.36 3.67 -14.53
N ALA A 120 1.20 3.14 -13.31
CA ALA A 120 0.04 3.42 -12.48
C ALA A 120 -0.13 4.92 -12.14
N HIS A 121 0.97 5.67 -12.00
CA HIS A 121 0.90 7.13 -11.80
C HIS A 121 0.58 7.88 -13.09
N GLN A 122 1.25 7.55 -14.19
CA GLN A 122 1.05 8.19 -15.50
C GLN A 122 -0.39 8.01 -16.00
N GLU A 123 -0.91 6.80 -15.83
CA GLU A 123 -2.27 6.43 -16.22
C GLU A 123 -3.33 6.70 -15.14
N LYS A 124 -2.92 7.29 -13.99
CA LYS A 124 -3.79 7.72 -12.90
C LYS A 124 -4.71 6.60 -12.37
N TRP A 125 -4.15 5.41 -12.18
CA TRP A 125 -4.90 4.27 -11.65
C TRP A 125 -5.50 4.59 -10.30
N ALA A 126 -6.72 4.10 -10.06
CA ALA A 126 -7.48 4.43 -8.86
C ALA A 126 -6.78 4.01 -7.56
N CYS A 127 -5.99 2.93 -7.60
CA CYS A 127 -5.24 2.41 -6.46
C CYS A 127 -4.25 3.43 -5.85
N ILE A 128 -3.68 4.33 -6.67
CA ILE A 128 -2.77 5.38 -6.20
C ILE A 128 -3.52 6.38 -5.31
N ARG A 129 -4.67 6.87 -5.79
CA ARG A 129 -5.55 7.77 -5.03
C ARG A 129 -6.07 7.08 -3.76
N TYR A 130 -6.55 5.84 -3.87
CA TYR A 130 -7.09 5.08 -2.74
C TYR A 130 -6.07 4.78 -1.65
N PHE A 131 -4.77 4.72 -1.99
CA PHE A 131 -3.73 4.58 -0.97
C PHE A 131 -3.49 5.89 -0.22
N ARG A 132 -3.43 7.02 -0.95
CA ARG A 132 -3.26 8.35 -0.35
C ARG A 132 -4.43 8.70 0.59
N GLU A 133 -5.66 8.48 0.14
CA GLU A 133 -6.87 8.70 0.94
C GLU A 133 -6.89 7.84 2.21
N PHE A 134 -6.47 6.58 2.09
CA PHE A 134 -6.32 5.68 3.24
C PHE A 134 -5.31 6.23 4.27
N LEU A 135 -4.12 6.64 3.83
CA LEU A 135 -3.11 7.19 4.74
C LEU A 135 -3.61 8.48 5.40
N LEU A 136 -4.21 9.38 4.62
CA LEU A 136 -4.76 10.63 5.14
C LEU A 136 -5.80 10.36 6.24
N LYS A 137 -6.76 9.46 5.97
CA LYS A 137 -7.78 9.09 6.96
C LYS A 137 -7.14 8.50 8.21
N LEU A 138 -6.23 7.54 8.07
CA LEU A 138 -5.59 6.90 9.21
C LEU A 138 -4.80 7.89 10.08
N ILE A 139 -4.06 8.81 9.46
CA ILE A 139 -3.33 9.85 10.19
C ILE A 139 -4.31 10.81 10.87
N THR A 140 -5.40 11.19 10.21
CA THR A 140 -6.47 12.01 10.79
C THR A 140 -7.02 11.37 12.06
N ASP A 141 -7.36 10.08 12.00
CA ASP A 141 -7.88 9.32 13.15
C ASP A 141 -6.88 9.30 14.33
N ILE A 142 -5.56 9.20 14.04
CA ILE A 142 -4.52 9.22 15.08
C ILE A 142 -4.36 10.62 15.69
N VAL A 143 -4.43 11.68 14.88
CA VAL A 143 -4.34 13.07 15.35
C VAL A 143 -5.55 13.42 16.22
N GLU A 144 -6.76 13.08 15.76
CA GLU A 144 -8.00 13.30 16.52
C GLU A 144 -7.95 12.62 17.89
N GLU A 145 -7.47 11.38 17.94
CA GLU A 145 -7.27 10.65 19.17
C GLU A 145 -6.21 11.30 20.08
N GLY A 146 -5.12 11.83 19.52
CA GLY A 146 -4.10 12.56 20.26
C GLY A 146 -4.61 13.85 20.88
N VAL A 147 -5.44 14.61 20.16
CA VAL A 147 -6.14 15.80 20.68
C VAL A 147 -7.09 15.40 21.81
N ARG A 148 -7.91 14.36 21.61
CA ARG A 148 -8.86 13.85 22.61
C ARG A 148 -8.17 13.40 23.90
N ARG A 149 -6.99 12.77 23.77
CA ARG A 149 -6.15 12.32 24.90
C ARG A 149 -5.30 13.43 25.52
N LYS A 150 -5.37 14.66 25.00
CA LYS A 150 -4.54 15.82 25.40
C LYS A 150 -3.03 15.58 25.22
N GLU A 151 -2.68 14.70 24.29
CA GLU A 151 -1.29 14.49 23.86
C GLU A 151 -0.87 15.53 22.83
N PHE A 152 -1.84 16.07 22.07
CA PHE A 152 -1.67 17.20 21.17
C PHE A 152 -2.59 18.35 21.60
N ARG A 153 -2.16 19.58 21.35
CA ARG A 153 -2.92 20.81 21.48
C ARG A 153 -4.12 20.80 20.53
N PRO A 154 -5.21 21.52 20.85
CA PRO A 154 -6.35 21.64 19.95
C PRO A 154 -5.93 22.18 18.57
N ALA A 155 -6.21 21.41 17.53
CA ALA A 155 -5.97 21.74 16.13
C ALA A 155 -7.00 21.00 15.26
N ASP A 156 -7.19 21.45 14.01
CA ASP A 156 -7.99 20.71 13.04
C ASP A 156 -7.26 19.39 12.67
N PRO A 157 -7.87 18.21 12.92
CA PRO A 157 -7.19 16.94 12.69
C PRO A 157 -6.88 16.67 11.21
N LEU A 158 -7.76 17.10 10.30
CA LEU A 158 -7.61 16.84 8.87
C LEU A 158 -6.49 17.69 8.27
N ASP A 159 -6.45 18.99 8.59
CA ASP A 159 -5.40 19.88 8.12
C ASP A 159 -4.05 19.52 8.72
N THR A 160 -4.02 19.12 10.00
CA THR A 160 -2.81 18.58 10.63
C THR A 160 -2.32 17.32 9.91
N ALA A 161 -3.23 16.39 9.59
CA ALA A 161 -2.91 15.17 8.85
C ALA A 161 -2.40 15.45 7.43
N ARG A 162 -2.94 16.46 6.74
CA ARG A 162 -2.45 16.91 5.43
C ARG A 162 -1.02 17.41 5.53
N VAL A 163 -0.74 18.32 6.47
CA VAL A 163 0.60 18.86 6.70
C VAL A 163 1.59 17.75 7.05
N LEU A 164 1.20 16.80 7.89
CA LEU A 164 2.00 15.62 8.21
C LEU A 164 2.31 14.81 6.94
N LEU A 165 1.28 14.44 6.18
CA LEU A 165 1.45 13.61 4.98
C LEU A 165 2.34 14.28 3.92
N ASP A 166 2.15 15.58 3.70
CA ASP A 166 2.95 16.36 2.74
C ASP A 166 4.40 16.51 3.24
N SER A 167 4.60 16.73 4.54
CA SER A 167 5.92 16.77 5.18
C SER A 167 6.69 15.45 5.02
N PHE A 168 5.99 14.32 5.01
CA PHE A 168 6.56 12.98 4.81
C PHE A 168 6.37 12.45 3.38
N ALA A 169 6.08 13.30 2.40
CA ALA A 169 5.94 12.89 1.00
C ALA A 169 7.17 12.14 0.47
N TRP A 170 8.37 12.53 0.93
CA TRP A 170 9.65 11.91 0.56
C TRP A 170 9.80 10.42 0.94
N ILE A 171 9.03 9.93 1.93
CA ILE A 171 8.98 8.50 2.27
C ILE A 171 7.65 7.83 1.93
N THR A 172 6.57 8.59 1.78
CA THR A 172 5.23 8.03 1.55
C THR A 172 4.87 7.96 0.07
N HIS A 173 5.43 8.85 -0.76
CA HIS A 173 5.21 8.88 -2.20
C HIS A 173 6.19 7.93 -2.91
N PRO A 174 5.70 6.91 -3.63
CA PRO A 174 6.55 5.84 -4.17
C PRO A 174 7.54 6.31 -5.25
N LEU A 175 7.28 7.46 -5.91
CA LEU A 175 8.21 8.03 -6.89
C LEU A 175 9.24 9.02 -6.30
N LEU A 176 9.03 9.49 -5.07
CA LEU A 176 9.97 10.41 -4.40
C LEU A 176 11.03 9.67 -3.58
N PHE A 177 10.90 8.35 -3.51
CA PHE A 177 11.91 7.45 -2.99
C PHE A 177 13.08 7.42 -4.00
N GLN A 178 14.00 8.38 -3.90
CA GLN A 178 15.24 8.41 -4.67
C GLN A 178 16.41 8.17 -3.72
N ASP A 179 17.17 7.09 -3.93
CA ASP A 179 18.56 6.90 -3.48
C ASP A 179 18.93 7.46 -2.10
N LEU A 180 17.99 7.38 -1.15
CA LEU A 180 18.32 7.57 0.24
C LEU A 180 19.05 6.28 0.61
N GLU A 181 20.39 6.31 0.53
CA GLU A 181 21.21 5.31 1.22
C GLU A 181 20.55 5.07 2.58
N ASP A 182 20.23 3.81 2.92
CA ASP A 182 19.45 3.42 4.11
C ASP A 182 19.94 4.05 5.44
N ARG A 183 21.12 4.67 5.42
CA ARG A 183 21.76 5.35 6.55
C ARG A 183 20.96 6.59 6.96
N GLY A 184 20.27 6.48 8.09
CA GLY A 184 19.72 7.64 8.80
C GLY A 184 18.27 7.97 8.48
N ILE A 185 17.54 7.16 7.70
CA ILE A 185 16.15 7.47 7.34
C ILE A 185 15.25 7.44 8.58
N GLU A 186 15.37 6.42 9.43
CA GLU A 186 14.60 6.37 10.67
C GLU A 186 14.93 7.54 11.59
N GLU A 187 16.20 7.94 11.67
CA GLU A 187 16.66 9.09 12.45
C GLU A 187 16.06 10.39 11.91
N ARG A 188 15.99 10.55 10.58
CA ARG A 188 15.33 11.70 9.93
C ARG A 188 13.83 11.71 10.16
N ILE A 189 13.15 10.56 10.06
CA ILE A 189 11.73 10.41 10.40
C ILE A 189 11.49 10.88 11.83
N ARG A 190 12.27 10.34 12.79
CA ARG A 190 12.17 10.73 14.20
C ARG A 190 12.47 12.21 14.40
N ALA A 191 13.48 12.76 13.74
CA ALA A 191 13.83 14.18 13.86
C ALA A 191 12.72 15.10 13.36
N GLN A 192 12.13 14.79 12.21
CA GLN A 192 11.03 15.54 11.65
C GLN A 192 9.75 15.39 12.49
N LEU A 193 9.46 14.19 12.99
CA LEU A 193 8.35 13.97 13.92
C LEU A 193 8.52 14.75 15.23
N ARG A 194 9.72 14.79 15.82
CA ARG A 194 9.97 15.61 17.03
C ARG A 194 9.72 17.09 16.79
N LEU A 195 10.07 17.61 15.61
CA LEU A 195 9.81 19.01 15.27
C LEU A 195 8.30 19.27 15.15
N LEU A 196 7.57 18.33 14.55
CA LEU A 196 6.11 18.42 14.41
C LEU A 196 5.39 18.19 15.75
N GLU A 197 5.88 17.28 16.61
CA GLU A 197 5.37 17.07 17.97
C GLU A 197 5.46 18.36 18.78
N LYS A 198 6.62 19.04 18.76
CA LYS A 198 6.77 20.37 19.41
C LYS A 198 5.84 21.43 18.85
N ALA A 199 5.48 21.34 17.57
CA ALA A 199 4.49 22.24 16.97
C ALA A 199 3.05 21.83 17.32
N LEU A 200 2.84 20.64 17.89
CA LEU A 200 1.55 20.10 18.30
C LEU A 200 1.38 20.06 19.81
N THR A 201 2.40 20.29 20.63
CA THR A 201 2.31 20.36 22.11
C THR A 201 2.50 21.79 22.59
#